data_AF-A0A2I0NG18-F1
#
_entry.id   AF-A0A2I0NG18-F1
#
_cell.length_a   1.000
_cell.length_b   1.000
_cell.length_c   1.000
_cell.angle_alpha   90.00
_cell.angle_beta   90.00
_cell.angle_gamma   90.00
#
_symmetry.space_group_name_H-M   'P 1'
#
loop_
_entity.id
_entity.type
_entity.pdbx_description
1 polymer ?
#
loop_
_entity_poly.entity_id
_entity_poly.type
_entity_poly.pdbx_seq_one_letter_code
_entity_poly.pdbx_strand_id
1 'polypeptide(L)'
;MYRTCHDSGRSEIQHTGNVGGNMEHVTVEKFGLGVRFSHWLHALLIIGFLVTGYGIYSGSYLFGDYAVNLALHMIMAFVLLMDWIAHIYFMSVTGERRAIWISWKDIKDTITIAKNFAFISKEYPEYGTYDVKAGKFHGKYHPVIKFKYLGDLFFLVFAAISGFSLYYPAVMSYVNYFMGFIGIELNLVWFRVIHFLVFVYFLCVMMFHAYLSLIPVNIELLKAMIYGKEDVEVHVETDKP
;
A
#
# COMPACT_ATOMS: atom_id res chain seq x y z
N MET A 1 23.40 2.03 23.31
CA MET A 1 24.21 3.11 22.73
C MET A 1 23.79 3.25 21.27
N TYR A 2 22.80 4.12 21.00
CA TYR A 2 22.18 4.26 19.68
C TYR A 2 22.99 5.26 18.84
N ARG A 3 23.60 4.80 17.73
CA ARG A 3 24.18 5.71 16.74
C ARG A 3 23.04 6.32 15.91
N THR A 4 22.79 7.59 16.16
CA THR A 4 22.06 8.48 15.25
C THR A 4 22.96 8.82 14.08
N CYS A 5 22.57 8.47 12.85
CA CYS A 5 23.19 9.03 11.65
C CYS A 5 22.19 9.97 10.97
N HIS A 6 22.65 11.21 10.83
CA HIS A 6 22.02 12.34 10.16
C HIS A 6 21.62 12.00 8.72
N ASP A 7 20.39 12.38 8.35
CA ASP A 7 19.81 12.17 7.02
C ASP A 7 19.92 13.46 6.17
N SER A 8 21.14 13.98 6.04
CA SER A 8 21.42 15.22 5.31
C SER A 8 22.56 15.05 4.32
N GLY A 9 22.24 14.58 3.12
CA GLY A 9 23.17 14.54 2.00
C GLY A 9 22.75 13.52 0.96
N ARG A 10 21.92 13.92 0.00
CA ARG A 10 21.70 13.13 -1.21
C ARG A 10 21.70 14.07 -2.41
N SER A 11 22.77 14.01 -3.20
CA SER A 11 22.91 14.74 -4.45
C SER A 11 21.92 14.26 -5.49
N GLU A 12 21.44 15.17 -6.34
CA GLU A 12 20.83 14.85 -7.63
C GLU A 12 21.75 13.90 -8.40
N ILE A 13 21.21 12.74 -8.78
CA ILE A 13 21.82 11.83 -9.75
C ILE A 13 20.80 11.70 -10.87
N GLN A 14 21.11 12.35 -12.00
CA GLN A 14 20.50 12.03 -13.28
C GLN A 14 21.08 10.69 -13.72
N HIS A 15 20.24 9.67 -13.92
CA HIS A 15 20.63 8.48 -14.65
C HIS A 15 20.94 8.87 -16.10
N THR A 16 22.21 9.09 -16.42
CA THR A 16 22.72 8.76 -17.73
C THR A 16 22.76 7.23 -17.81
N GLY A 17 21.75 6.65 -18.45
CA GLY A 17 21.69 5.21 -18.67
C GLY A 17 22.98 4.73 -19.34
N ASN A 18 23.81 4.04 -18.57
CA ASN A 18 25.00 3.38 -19.10
C ASN A 18 24.55 2.03 -19.68
N VAL A 19 24.15 2.06 -20.94
CA VAL A 19 23.90 0.86 -21.74
C VAL A 19 25.26 0.21 -22.02
N GLY A 20 25.66 -0.79 -21.22
CA GLY A 20 26.80 -1.65 -21.58
C GLY A 20 27.75 -2.17 -20.48
N GLY A 21 27.46 -2.00 -19.20
CA GLY A 21 28.21 -2.66 -18.12
C GLY A 21 27.33 -3.66 -17.38
N ASN A 22 27.77 -4.92 -17.23
CA ASN A 22 27.07 -5.91 -16.41
C ASN A 22 26.85 -5.34 -15.00
N MET A 23 25.62 -4.96 -14.66
CA MET A 23 25.29 -4.53 -13.31
C MET A 23 25.44 -5.74 -12.38
N GLU A 24 26.12 -5.53 -11.25
CA GLU A 24 26.29 -6.59 -10.27
C GLU A 24 24.94 -6.87 -9.60
N HIS A 25 24.52 -8.13 -9.60
CA HIS A 25 23.29 -8.57 -8.94
C HIS A 25 23.62 -9.38 -7.69
N VAL A 26 22.84 -9.17 -6.65
CA VAL A 26 22.93 -9.92 -5.39
C VAL A 26 21.57 -10.46 -4.98
N THR A 27 21.53 -11.72 -4.56
CA THR A 27 20.32 -12.31 -3.97
C THR A 27 20.21 -11.91 -2.50
N VAL A 28 19.13 -11.22 -2.14
CA VAL A 28 18.91 -10.75 -0.77
C VAL A 28 17.52 -11.16 -0.27
N GLU A 29 17.38 -11.35 1.05
CA GLU A 29 16.07 -11.49 1.67
C GLU A 29 15.41 -10.10 1.76
N LYS A 30 14.32 -9.90 1.03
CA LYS A 30 13.57 -8.64 1.03
C LYS A 30 12.38 -8.67 1.98
N PHE A 31 11.68 -9.81 2.04
CA PHE A 31 10.46 -9.98 2.83
C PHE A 31 10.52 -11.24 3.71
N GLY A 32 10.56 -11.02 5.02
CA GLY A 32 10.47 -12.10 6.00
C GLY A 32 9.12 -12.84 5.95
N LEU A 33 9.08 -14.06 6.51
CA LEU A 33 7.89 -14.93 6.48
C LEU A 33 6.63 -14.25 7.00
N GLY A 34 6.73 -13.52 8.12
CA GLY A 34 5.58 -12.83 8.73
C GLY A 34 4.98 -11.75 7.84
N VAL A 35 5.81 -10.98 7.15
CA VAL A 35 5.36 -9.94 6.20
C VAL A 35 4.63 -10.58 5.02
N ARG A 36 5.19 -11.66 4.48
CA ARG A 36 4.56 -12.40 3.37
C ARG A 36 3.21 -12.99 3.77
N PHE A 37 3.16 -13.66 4.93
CA PHE A 37 1.92 -14.24 5.44
C PHE A 37 0.84 -13.17 5.65
N SER A 38 1.17 -12.06 6.33
CA SER A 38 0.24 -10.94 6.54
C SER A 38 -0.21 -10.33 5.22
N HIS A 39 0.69 -10.13 4.24
CA HIS A 39 0.33 -9.64 2.92
C HIS A 39 -0.71 -10.53 2.24
N TRP A 40 -0.48 -11.84 2.18
CA TRP A 40 -1.40 -12.77 1.51
C TRP A 40 -2.72 -12.93 2.25
N LEU A 41 -2.70 -12.93 3.59
CA LEU A 41 -3.91 -12.88 4.39
C LEU A 41 -4.72 -11.61 4.09
N HIS A 42 -4.07 -10.44 4.10
CA HIS A 42 -4.69 -9.16 3.78
C HIS A 42 -5.28 -9.15 2.37
N ALA A 43 -4.53 -9.65 1.37
CA ALA A 43 -4.99 -9.74 -0.01
C ALA A 43 -6.26 -10.61 -0.13
N LEU A 44 -6.27 -11.79 0.50
CA LEU A 44 -7.44 -12.66 0.53
C LEU A 44 -8.63 -12.01 1.22
N LEU A 45 -8.41 -11.30 2.33
CA LEU A 45 -9.45 -10.56 3.03
C LEU A 45 -10.05 -9.47 2.14
N ILE A 46 -9.23 -8.63 1.49
CA ILE A 46 -9.74 -7.58 0.59
C ILE A 46 -10.52 -8.18 -0.58
N ILE A 47 -10.02 -9.27 -1.20
CA ILE A 47 -10.75 -9.95 -2.28
C ILE A 47 -12.11 -10.44 -1.79
N GLY A 48 -12.16 -11.14 -0.65
CA GLY A 48 -13.41 -11.59 -0.05
C GLY A 48 -14.35 -10.44 0.31
N PHE A 49 -13.79 -9.32 0.80
CA PHE A 49 -14.54 -8.11 1.14
C PHE A 49 -15.20 -7.48 -0.08
N LEU A 50 -14.47 -7.38 -1.19
CA LEU A 50 -14.99 -6.89 -2.46
C LEU A 50 -16.07 -7.82 -3.01
N VAL A 51 -15.83 -9.13 -3.00
CA VAL A 51 -16.78 -10.14 -3.50
C VAL A 51 -18.10 -10.09 -2.73
N THR A 52 -18.04 -10.11 -1.39
CA THR A 52 -19.24 -10.05 -0.55
C THR A 52 -19.91 -8.68 -0.60
N GLY A 53 -19.15 -7.58 -0.65
CA GLY A 53 -19.69 -6.23 -0.80
C GLY A 53 -20.43 -6.02 -2.13
N TYR A 54 -19.89 -6.55 -3.22
CA TYR A 54 -20.57 -6.57 -4.52
C TYR A 54 -21.86 -7.40 -4.47
N GLY A 55 -21.85 -8.55 -3.81
CA GLY A 55 -23.05 -9.37 -3.64
C GLY A 55 -24.16 -8.64 -2.88
N ILE A 56 -23.81 -7.95 -1.79
CA ILE A 56 -24.74 -7.11 -1.00
C ILE A 56 -25.29 -5.95 -1.83
N TYR A 57 -24.45 -5.32 -2.66
CA TYR A 57 -24.85 -4.18 -3.49
C TYR A 57 -25.76 -4.58 -4.66
N SER A 58 -25.39 -5.63 -5.38
CA SER A 58 -26.06 -6.05 -6.63
C SER A 58 -27.23 -7.01 -6.42
N GLY A 59 -27.33 -7.64 -5.24
CA GLY A 59 -28.23 -8.77 -4.99
C GLY A 59 -27.75 -10.09 -5.60
N SER A 60 -26.55 -10.13 -6.20
CA SER A 60 -25.96 -11.34 -6.77
C SER A 60 -25.11 -12.05 -5.72
N TYR A 61 -25.74 -12.95 -4.98
CA TYR A 61 -25.10 -13.66 -3.87
C TYR A 61 -24.28 -14.86 -4.36
N LEU A 62 -22.96 -14.80 -4.17
CA LEU A 62 -22.08 -15.93 -4.48
C LEU A 62 -22.09 -17.00 -3.38
N PHE A 63 -22.32 -16.58 -2.14
CA PHE A 63 -22.35 -17.48 -0.98
C PHE A 63 -23.77 -17.56 -0.40
N GLY A 64 -24.63 -18.42 -0.96
CA GLY A 64 -25.98 -18.64 -0.44
C GLY A 64 -26.89 -17.41 -0.63
N ASP A 65 -27.35 -16.82 0.47
CA ASP A 65 -28.30 -15.71 0.48
C ASP A 65 -27.69 -14.39 1.00
N TYR A 66 -28.54 -13.36 1.09
CA TYR A 66 -28.16 -12.05 1.63
C TYR A 66 -27.56 -12.15 3.04
N ALA A 67 -28.16 -12.96 3.92
CA ALA A 67 -27.76 -13.05 5.31
C ALA A 67 -26.37 -13.69 5.43
N VAL A 68 -26.09 -14.73 4.65
CA VAL A 68 -24.77 -15.38 4.60
C VAL A 68 -23.72 -14.41 4.05
N ASN A 69 -24.00 -13.69 2.97
CA ASN A 69 -23.05 -12.71 2.42
C ASN A 69 -22.76 -11.59 3.40
N LEU A 70 -23.79 -11.05 4.06
CA LEU A 70 -23.63 -10.03 5.09
C LEU A 70 -22.83 -10.54 6.28
N ALA A 71 -23.11 -11.75 6.76
CA ALA A 71 -22.37 -12.35 7.88
C ALA A 71 -20.88 -12.51 7.53
N LEU A 72 -20.57 -13.04 6.35
CA LEU A 72 -19.19 -13.18 5.87
C LEU A 72 -18.51 -11.80 5.72
N HIS A 73 -19.20 -10.82 5.16
CA HIS A 73 -18.70 -9.45 5.03
C HIS A 73 -18.36 -8.88 6.41
N MET A 74 -19.24 -9.03 7.40
CA MET A 74 -18.98 -8.53 8.75
C MET A 74 -17.85 -9.28 9.45
N ILE A 75 -17.76 -10.61 9.33
CA ILE A 75 -16.64 -11.39 9.88
C ILE A 75 -15.31 -10.89 9.29
N MET A 76 -15.24 -10.74 7.97
CA MET A 76 -14.05 -10.22 7.30
C MET A 76 -13.74 -8.77 7.73
N ALA A 77 -14.75 -7.94 8.01
CA ALA A 77 -14.53 -6.57 8.49
C ALA A 77 -13.79 -6.57 9.83
N PHE A 78 -14.20 -7.42 10.77
CA PHE A 78 -13.52 -7.55 12.06
C PHE A 78 -12.11 -8.11 11.91
N VAL A 79 -11.92 -9.14 11.09
CA VAL A 79 -10.59 -9.72 10.84
C VAL A 79 -9.67 -8.69 10.19
N LEU A 80 -10.16 -7.93 9.22
CA LEU A 80 -9.40 -6.90 8.52
C LEU A 80 -9.05 -5.72 9.45
N LEU A 81 -9.96 -5.35 10.36
CA LEU A 81 -9.66 -4.35 11.40
C LEU A 81 -8.52 -4.82 12.32
N MET A 82 -8.53 -6.10 12.73
CA MET A 82 -7.46 -6.67 13.54
C MET A 82 -6.14 -6.76 12.78
N ASP A 83 -6.18 -7.19 11.51
CA ASP A 83 -5.01 -7.22 10.63
C ASP A 83 -4.41 -5.82 10.43
N TRP A 84 -5.25 -4.81 10.23
CA TRP A 84 -4.84 -3.41 10.12
C TRP A 84 -4.14 -2.89 11.39
N ILE A 85 -4.72 -3.16 12.57
CA ILE A 85 -4.12 -2.80 13.86
C ILE A 85 -2.77 -3.51 14.05
N ALA A 86 -2.72 -4.82 13.76
CA ALA A 86 -1.50 -5.61 13.84
C ALA A 86 -0.42 -5.06 12.91
N HIS A 87 -0.79 -4.65 11.69
CA HIS A 87 0.12 -4.08 10.72
C HIS A 87 0.73 -2.76 11.20
N ILE A 88 -0.09 -1.85 11.76
CA ILE A 88 0.39 -0.60 12.37
C ILE A 88 1.34 -0.89 13.53
N TYR A 89 1.00 -1.85 14.39
CA TYR A 89 1.86 -2.27 15.50
C TYR A 89 3.21 -2.80 14.99
N PHE A 90 3.22 -3.74 14.06
CA PHE A 90 4.45 -4.33 13.53
C PHE A 90 5.35 -3.29 12.87
N MET A 91 4.81 -2.42 12.02
CA MET A 91 5.59 -1.32 11.41
C MET A 91 6.22 -0.39 12.46
N SER A 92 5.54 -0.20 13.60
CA SER A 92 6.01 0.66 14.68
C SER A 92 7.15 0.01 15.45
N VAL A 93 7.06 -1.30 15.71
CA VAL A 93 8.08 -2.07 16.45
C VAL A 93 9.31 -2.38 15.60
N THR A 94 9.14 -2.72 14.32
CA THR A 94 10.25 -3.04 13.41
C THR A 94 11.00 -1.80 12.92
N GLY A 95 10.44 -0.61 13.12
CA GLY A 95 11.00 0.66 12.63
C GLY A 95 10.85 0.86 11.12
N GLU A 96 10.17 -0.05 10.41
CA GLU A 96 9.89 0.04 8.97
C GLU A 96 8.99 1.23 8.61
N ARG A 97 8.30 1.83 9.60
CA ARG A 97 7.54 3.07 9.41
C ARG A 97 8.30 4.17 8.66
N ARG A 98 9.62 4.29 8.87
CA ARG A 98 10.46 5.29 8.20
C ARG A 98 10.63 5.02 6.71
N ALA A 99 10.60 3.75 6.29
CA ALA A 99 10.72 3.38 4.89
C ALA A 99 9.42 3.67 4.11
N ILE A 100 8.29 3.76 4.81
CA ILE A 100 6.95 3.94 4.22
C ILE A 100 6.50 5.41 4.28
N TRP A 101 6.99 6.19 5.24
CA TRP A 101 6.60 7.59 5.37
C TRP A 101 7.00 8.40 4.14
N ILE A 102 6.09 9.29 3.72
CA ILE A 102 6.27 10.11 2.53
C ILE A 102 7.17 11.27 2.88
N SER A 103 8.27 11.39 2.14
CA SER A 103 9.17 12.54 2.20
C SER A 103 8.89 13.52 1.07
N TRP A 104 9.41 14.75 1.19
CA TRP A 104 9.37 15.73 0.09
C TRP A 104 10.05 15.22 -1.18
N LYS A 105 11.05 14.33 -1.04
CA LYS A 105 11.69 13.67 -2.17
C LYS A 105 10.72 12.74 -2.89
N ASP A 106 9.95 11.93 -2.15
CA ASP A 106 8.96 11.02 -2.74
C ASP A 106 7.91 11.76 -3.56
N ILE A 107 7.51 12.97 -3.14
CA ILE A 107 6.60 13.84 -3.92
C ILE A 107 7.26 14.26 -5.24
N LYS A 108 8.51 14.75 -5.20
CA LYS A 108 9.25 15.15 -6.41
C LYS A 108 9.46 13.96 -7.36
N ASP A 109 9.88 12.82 -6.82
CA ASP A 109 10.10 11.59 -7.58
C ASP A 109 8.79 11.13 -8.24
N THR A 110 7.67 11.20 -7.52
CA THR A 110 6.34 10.88 -8.08
C THR A 110 5.95 11.81 -9.23
N ILE A 111 6.25 13.11 -9.13
CA ILE A 111 6.02 14.07 -10.22
C ILE A 111 6.93 13.74 -11.42
N THR A 112 8.20 13.40 -11.19
CA THR A 112 9.13 12.99 -12.26
C THR A 112 8.64 11.72 -12.96
N ILE A 113 8.21 10.72 -12.19
CA ILE A 113 7.60 9.49 -12.71
C ILE A 113 6.35 9.81 -13.52
N ALA A 114 5.46 10.67 -13.03
CA ALA A 114 4.26 11.09 -13.77
C ALA A 114 4.62 11.79 -15.10
N LYS A 115 5.64 12.66 -15.12
CA LYS A 115 6.15 13.27 -16.36
C LYS A 115 6.74 12.24 -17.31
N ASN A 116 7.40 11.21 -16.79
CA ASN A 116 7.93 10.11 -17.58
C ASN A 116 6.81 9.33 -18.28
N PHE A 117 5.77 8.94 -17.53
CA PHE A 117 4.58 8.28 -18.09
C PHE A 117 3.79 9.15 -19.07
N ALA A 118 3.81 10.49 -18.88
CA ALA A 118 3.21 11.44 -19.81
C ALA A 118 4.10 11.74 -21.04
N PHE A 119 5.23 11.05 -21.19
CA PHE A 119 6.22 11.26 -22.26
C PHE A 119 6.84 12.67 -22.29
N ILE A 120 6.77 13.41 -21.17
CA ILE A 120 7.32 14.76 -21.01
C ILE A 120 8.80 14.71 -20.60
N SER A 121 9.20 13.70 -19.82
CA SER A 121 10.58 13.47 -19.39
C SER A 121 11.02 12.04 -19.71
N LYS A 122 12.33 11.83 -19.84
CA LYS A 122 12.93 10.49 -19.88
C LYS A 122 13.52 10.06 -18.53
N GLU A 123 13.52 10.96 -17.55
CA GLU A 123 14.06 10.72 -16.22
C GLU A 123 13.18 9.75 -15.44
N TYR A 124 13.80 8.81 -14.75
CA TYR A 124 13.14 7.85 -13.88
C TYR A 124 14.00 7.65 -12.62
N PRO A 125 13.49 7.96 -11.41
CA PRO A 125 14.26 7.85 -10.17
C PRO A 125 14.64 6.39 -9.85
N GLU A 126 15.85 6.20 -9.32
CA GLU A 126 16.30 4.90 -8.79
C GLU A 126 15.51 4.50 -7.53
N TYR A 127 15.04 3.26 -7.47
CA TYR A 127 14.51 2.65 -6.26
C TYR A 127 14.72 1.13 -6.27
N GLY A 128 14.70 0.52 -5.09
CA GLY A 128 14.77 -0.94 -4.95
C GLY A 128 16.16 -1.56 -5.09
N THR A 129 17.22 -0.76 -5.23
CA THR A 129 18.62 -1.24 -5.30
C THR A 129 19.19 -1.52 -3.92
N TYR A 130 20.21 -2.38 -3.84
CA TYR A 130 20.77 -2.85 -2.57
C TYR A 130 22.17 -2.30 -2.33
N ASP A 131 22.34 -1.58 -1.22
CA ASP A 131 23.63 -1.10 -0.76
C ASP A 131 24.32 -2.21 0.06
N VAL A 132 25.31 -2.86 -0.57
CA VAL A 132 26.07 -3.96 0.04
C VAL A 132 26.91 -3.48 1.22
N LYS A 133 27.45 -2.25 1.18
CA LYS A 133 28.27 -1.70 2.26
C LYS A 133 27.43 -1.40 3.50
N ALA A 134 26.26 -0.82 3.31
CA ALA A 134 25.36 -0.46 4.41
C ALA A 134 24.39 -1.59 4.81
N GLY A 135 24.32 -2.67 4.03
CA GLY A 135 23.43 -3.81 4.28
C GLY A 135 21.95 -3.43 4.24
N LYS A 136 21.57 -2.48 3.38
CA LYS A 136 20.21 -1.92 3.34
C LYS A 136 19.78 -1.58 1.92
N PHE A 137 18.47 -1.57 1.68
CA PHE A 137 17.92 -1.10 0.42
C PHE A 137 17.98 0.42 0.29
N HIS A 138 18.44 0.90 -0.86
CA HIS A 138 18.31 2.29 -1.28
C HIS A 138 16.91 2.49 -1.87
N GLY A 139 16.06 3.27 -1.19
CA GLY A 139 14.69 3.47 -1.65
C GLY A 139 13.90 2.15 -1.71
N LYS A 140 13.82 1.43 -0.58
CA LYS A 140 13.18 0.10 -0.45
C LYS A 140 11.81 -0.01 -1.16
N TYR A 141 11.01 1.05 -1.09
CA TYR A 141 9.70 1.12 -1.72
C TYR A 141 9.64 2.25 -2.73
N HIS A 142 9.06 1.95 -3.90
CA HIS A 142 8.73 2.94 -4.92
C HIS A 142 7.82 4.04 -4.34
N PRO A 143 8.03 5.34 -4.65
CA PRO A 143 7.23 6.46 -4.13
C PRO A 143 5.71 6.26 -4.25
N VAL A 144 5.22 5.91 -5.44
CA VAL A 144 3.80 5.58 -5.69
C VAL A 144 3.27 4.46 -4.78
N ILE A 145 4.07 3.45 -4.43
CA ILE A 145 3.64 2.39 -3.50
C ILE A 145 3.47 2.94 -2.08
N LYS A 146 4.30 3.90 -1.66
CA LYS A 146 4.12 4.60 -0.37
C LYS A 146 2.82 5.41 -0.34
N PHE A 147 2.52 6.14 -1.42
CA PHE A 147 1.25 6.87 -1.56
C PHE A 147 0.05 5.92 -1.55
N LYS A 148 0.12 4.83 -2.32
CA LYS A 148 -0.92 3.79 -2.33
C LYS A 148 -1.13 3.23 -0.93
N TYR A 149 -0.05 2.88 -0.24
CA TYR A 149 -0.12 2.33 1.11
C TYR A 149 -0.80 3.30 2.10
N LEU A 150 -0.40 4.58 2.11
CA LEU A 150 -1.04 5.57 2.96
C LEU A 150 -2.51 5.81 2.56
N GLY A 151 -2.79 5.79 1.26
CA GLY A 151 -4.14 5.84 0.71
C GLY A 151 -5.00 4.69 1.23
N ASP A 152 -4.51 3.46 1.18
CA ASP A 152 -5.21 2.28 1.69
C ASP A 152 -5.52 2.42 3.19
N LEU A 153 -4.54 2.84 4.00
CA LEU A 153 -4.78 3.07 5.44
C LEU A 153 -5.89 4.10 5.66
N PHE A 154 -5.88 5.18 4.87
CA PHE A 154 -6.89 6.24 4.95
C PHE A 154 -8.27 5.72 4.52
N PHE A 155 -8.39 5.10 3.35
CA PHE A 155 -9.66 4.59 2.83
C PHE A 155 -10.21 3.41 3.64
N LEU A 156 -9.37 2.62 4.32
CA LEU A 156 -9.83 1.61 5.29
C LEU A 156 -10.55 2.23 6.48
N VAL A 157 -10.13 3.42 6.95
CA VAL A 157 -10.87 4.14 8.01
C VAL A 157 -12.25 4.55 7.49
N PHE A 158 -12.36 5.05 6.26
CA PHE A 158 -13.66 5.34 5.65
C PHE A 158 -14.51 4.08 5.46
N ALA A 159 -13.91 2.96 5.06
CA ALA A 159 -14.59 1.67 4.96
C ALA A 159 -15.19 1.27 6.31
N ALA A 160 -14.40 1.34 7.38
CA ALA A 160 -14.82 0.99 8.73
C ALA A 160 -15.94 1.92 9.22
N ILE A 161 -15.74 3.24 9.16
CA ILE A 161 -16.75 4.21 9.63
C ILE A 161 -18.06 4.05 8.86
N SER A 162 -18.00 4.00 7.53
CA SER A 162 -19.21 3.89 6.71
C SER A 162 -19.88 2.53 6.83
N GLY A 163 -19.12 1.43 6.83
CA GLY A 163 -19.65 0.08 6.98
C GLY A 163 -20.29 -0.15 8.34
N PHE A 164 -19.60 0.20 9.43
CA PHE A 164 -20.16 0.08 10.77
C PHE A 164 -21.32 1.06 11.02
N SER A 165 -21.37 2.23 10.38
CA SER A 165 -22.54 3.13 10.45
C SER A 165 -23.77 2.53 9.76
N LEU A 166 -23.57 1.82 8.64
CA LEU A 166 -24.64 1.11 7.93
C LEU A 166 -25.15 -0.11 8.70
N TYR A 167 -24.26 -0.80 9.42
CA TYR A 167 -24.60 -2.01 10.18
C TYR A 167 -25.12 -1.70 11.60
N TYR A 168 -24.53 -0.71 12.28
CA TYR A 168 -24.89 -0.24 13.62
C TYR A 168 -25.24 1.24 13.60
N PRO A 169 -26.54 1.61 13.63
CA PRO A 169 -26.97 3.01 13.60
C PRO A 169 -26.42 3.88 14.75
N ALA A 170 -26.03 3.29 15.88
CA ALA A 170 -25.36 4.01 16.96
C ALA A 170 -24.03 4.64 16.52
N VAL A 171 -23.26 3.97 15.63
CA VAL A 171 -22.00 4.50 15.09
C VAL A 171 -22.26 5.75 14.25
N MET A 172 -23.33 5.73 13.44
CA MET A 172 -23.78 6.92 12.70
C MET A 172 -24.06 8.10 13.64
N SER A 173 -24.72 7.87 14.79
CA SER A 173 -24.99 8.93 15.77
C SER A 173 -23.70 9.56 16.31
N TYR A 174 -22.67 8.76 16.62
CA TYR A 174 -21.37 9.28 17.05
C TYR A 174 -20.66 10.09 15.96
N VAL A 175 -20.71 9.62 14.71
CA VAL A 175 -20.12 10.34 13.57
C VAL A 175 -20.82 11.68 13.38
N ASN A 176 -22.15 11.71 13.39
CA ASN A 176 -22.91 12.95 13.26
C ASN A 176 -22.70 13.91 14.43
N TYR A 177 -22.54 13.41 15.64
CA TYR A 177 -22.17 14.25 16.78
C TYR A 177 -20.81 14.95 16.57
N PHE A 178 -19.80 14.21 16.09
CA PHE A 178 -18.48 14.78 15.82
C PHE A 178 -18.49 15.75 14.63
N MET A 179 -19.16 15.39 13.53
CA MET A 179 -19.26 16.19 12.31
C MET A 179 -20.17 17.42 12.47
N GLY A 180 -21.13 17.37 13.39
CA GLY A 180 -22.02 18.48 13.71
C GLY A 180 -21.27 19.72 14.20
N PHE A 181 -20.10 19.57 14.84
CA PHE A 181 -19.26 20.70 15.24
C PHE A 181 -18.77 21.55 14.05
N ILE A 182 -18.61 20.93 12.88
CA ILE A 182 -18.22 21.60 11.63
C ILE A 182 -19.41 21.81 10.68
N GLY A 183 -20.64 21.61 11.15
CA GLY A 183 -21.88 21.86 10.40
C GLY A 183 -22.22 20.82 9.34
N ILE A 184 -21.70 19.59 9.46
CA ILE A 184 -21.95 18.51 8.50
C ILE A 184 -22.82 17.43 9.16
N GLU A 185 -23.95 17.11 8.52
CA GLU A 185 -24.83 16.01 8.91
C GLU A 185 -24.90 14.94 7.82
N LEU A 186 -24.60 13.70 8.18
CA LEU A 186 -24.60 12.56 7.28
C LEU A 186 -25.79 11.64 7.59
N ASN A 187 -26.60 11.36 6.59
CA ASN A 187 -27.67 10.37 6.68
C ASN A 187 -27.21 9.02 6.09
N LEU A 188 -28.08 8.01 6.17
CA LEU A 188 -27.79 6.66 5.68
C LEU A 188 -27.40 6.61 4.19
N VAL A 189 -27.94 7.51 3.37
CA VAL A 189 -27.63 7.59 1.94
C VAL A 189 -26.16 8.01 1.75
N TRP A 190 -25.69 9.01 2.50
CA TRP A 190 -24.29 9.43 2.45
C TRP A 190 -23.32 8.33 2.86
N PHE A 191 -23.62 7.59 3.94
CA PHE A 191 -22.78 6.46 4.33
C PHE A 191 -22.74 5.36 3.26
N ARG A 192 -23.87 5.08 2.59
CA ARG A 192 -23.91 4.14 1.47
C ARG A 192 -23.06 4.60 0.29
N VAL A 193 -23.15 5.88 -0.08
CA VAL A 193 -22.34 6.45 -1.17
C VAL A 193 -20.85 6.39 -0.83
N ILE A 194 -20.46 6.82 0.38
CA ILE A 194 -19.07 6.76 0.84
C ILE A 194 -18.57 5.31 0.81
N HIS A 195 -19.34 4.36 1.36
CA HIS A 195 -18.95 2.96 1.39
C HIS A 195 -18.79 2.37 -0.02
N PHE A 196 -19.67 2.74 -0.95
CA PHE A 196 -19.57 2.33 -2.35
C PHE A 196 -18.37 2.96 -3.06
N LEU A 197 -18.06 4.23 -2.81
CA LEU A 197 -16.86 4.88 -3.37
C LEU A 197 -15.58 4.22 -2.84
N VAL A 198 -15.55 3.83 -1.57
CA VAL A 198 -14.44 3.07 -0.98
C VAL A 198 -14.32 1.68 -1.62
N PHE A 199 -15.44 1.00 -1.88
CA PHE A 199 -15.45 -0.25 -2.65
C PHE A 199 -14.82 -0.07 -4.04
N VAL A 200 -15.23 0.97 -4.78
CA VAL A 200 -14.66 1.28 -6.11
C VAL A 200 -13.16 1.58 -6.02
N TYR A 201 -12.74 2.33 -5.00
CA TYR A 201 -11.32 2.60 -4.75
C TYR A 201 -10.52 1.31 -4.58
N PHE A 202 -10.92 0.41 -3.66
CA PHE A 202 -10.20 -0.83 -3.41
C PHE A 202 -10.26 -1.79 -4.59
N LEU A 203 -11.35 -1.81 -5.36
CA LEU A 203 -11.43 -2.57 -6.60
C LEU A 203 -10.38 -2.09 -7.61
N CYS A 204 -10.30 -0.78 -7.86
CA CYS A 204 -9.31 -0.19 -8.75
C CYS A 204 -7.89 -0.47 -8.27
N VAL A 205 -7.61 -0.20 -7.00
CA VAL A 205 -6.28 -0.42 -6.39
C VAL A 205 -5.87 -1.89 -6.49
N MET A 206 -6.78 -2.84 -6.23
CA MET A 206 -6.50 -4.27 -6.34
C MET A 206 -6.16 -4.66 -7.78
N MET A 207 -6.96 -4.21 -8.76
CA MET A 207 -6.69 -4.49 -10.18
C MET A 207 -5.34 -3.93 -10.63
N PHE A 208 -5.05 -2.67 -10.32
CA PHE A 208 -3.78 -2.04 -10.66
C PHE A 208 -2.61 -2.70 -9.95
N HIS A 209 -2.74 -3.03 -8.66
CA HIS A 209 -1.70 -3.67 -7.88
C HIS A 209 -1.38 -5.08 -8.41
N ALA A 210 -2.41 -5.87 -8.72
CA ALA A 210 -2.24 -7.19 -9.32
C ALA A 210 -1.56 -7.09 -10.70
N TYR A 211 -2.05 -6.19 -11.56
CA TYR A 211 -1.46 -5.96 -12.88
C TYR A 211 0.02 -5.56 -12.79
N LEU A 212 0.36 -4.54 -11.99
CA LEU A 212 1.73 -4.08 -11.80
C LEU A 212 2.63 -5.12 -11.13
N SER A 213 2.08 -6.11 -10.44
CA SER A 213 2.87 -7.22 -9.88
C SER A 213 3.19 -8.30 -10.91
N LEU A 214 2.42 -8.38 -11.99
CA LEU A 214 2.55 -9.41 -13.03
C LEU A 214 3.35 -8.95 -14.25
N ILE A 215 3.64 -7.64 -14.39
CA ILE A 215 4.48 -7.15 -15.48
C ILE A 215 5.92 -7.70 -15.36
N PRO A 216 6.62 -7.97 -16.47
CA PRO A 216 7.93 -8.63 -16.44
C PRO A 216 8.97 -7.93 -15.55
N VAL A 217 8.96 -6.60 -15.50
CA VAL A 217 9.90 -5.80 -14.70
C VAL A 217 9.74 -6.02 -13.19
N ASN A 218 8.56 -6.43 -12.72
CA ASN A 218 8.26 -6.61 -11.29
C ASN A 218 8.14 -8.10 -10.89
N ILE A 219 8.45 -9.03 -11.79
CA ILE A 219 8.28 -10.46 -11.49
C ILE A 219 9.21 -10.94 -10.38
N GLU A 220 10.41 -10.36 -10.28
CA GLU A 220 11.35 -10.65 -9.18
C GLU A 220 10.81 -10.14 -7.84
N LEU A 221 10.14 -8.98 -7.82
CA LEU A 221 9.46 -8.48 -6.63
C LEU A 221 8.29 -9.39 -6.22
N LEU A 222 7.53 -9.91 -7.18
CA LEU A 222 6.46 -10.87 -6.92
C LEU A 222 7.02 -12.19 -6.35
N LYS A 223 8.11 -12.71 -6.93
CA LYS A 223 8.83 -13.88 -6.38
C LYS A 223 9.33 -13.59 -4.97
N ALA A 224 9.82 -12.38 -4.69
CA ALA A 224 10.21 -11.99 -3.34
C ALA A 224 9.02 -12.00 -2.38
N MET A 225 7.83 -11.60 -2.81
CA MET A 225 6.62 -11.66 -1.99
C MET A 225 6.14 -13.09 -1.72
N ILE A 226 6.48 -14.04 -2.59
CA ILE A 226 6.14 -15.47 -2.42
C ILE A 226 7.23 -16.20 -1.62
N TYR A 227 8.48 -16.11 -2.06
CA TYR A 227 9.62 -16.89 -1.57
C TYR A 227 10.51 -16.13 -0.56
N GLY A 228 10.41 -14.81 -0.49
CA GLY A 228 11.16 -13.95 0.44
C GLY A 228 12.45 -13.37 -0.12
N LYS A 229 12.95 -13.90 -1.25
CA LYS A 229 14.22 -13.51 -1.86
C LYS A 229 14.03 -12.83 -3.21
N GLU A 230 14.89 -11.86 -3.51
CA GLU A 230 14.93 -11.13 -4.77
C GLU A 230 16.38 -11.03 -5.25
N ASP A 231 16.57 -11.15 -6.56
CA ASP A 231 17.84 -10.81 -7.22
C ASP A 231 17.79 -9.33 -7.60
N VAL A 232 18.60 -8.51 -6.91
CA VAL A 232 18.55 -7.05 -7.02
C VAL A 232 19.88 -6.48 -7.48
N GLU A 233 19.79 -5.37 -8.19
CA GLU A 233 20.97 -4.60 -8.60
C GLU A 233 21.65 -3.96 -7.38
N VAL A 234 22.97 -4.02 -7.37
CA VAL A 234 23.79 -3.38 -6.34
C VAL A 234 23.78 -1.86 -6.56
N HIS A 235 23.44 -1.12 -5.51
CA HIS A 235 23.55 0.33 -5.50
C HIS A 235 25.02 0.73 -5.47
N VAL A 236 25.50 1.36 -6.54
CA VAL A 236 26.86 1.90 -6.60
C VAL A 236 26.82 3.33 -6.07
N GLU A 237 27.27 3.51 -4.83
CA GLU A 237 27.51 4.85 -4.29
C GLU A 237 28.65 5.48 -5.12
N THR A 238 28.31 6.46 -5.95
CA THR A 238 29.34 7.23 -6.66
C THR A 238 30.02 8.12 -5.63
N ASP A 239 31.23 7.73 -5.22
CA ASP A 239 32.11 8.59 -4.42
C ASP A 239 32.27 9.91 -5.17
N LYS A 240 31.58 10.96 -4.72
CA LYS A 240 31.85 12.32 -5.22
C LYS A 240 33.19 12.78 -4.64
N PRO A 241 34.09 13.34 -5.46
CA PRO A 241 35.27 14.05 -4.96
C PRO A 241 34.89 15.29 -4.16
#